data_AF-A0A953T645-F1
#
_entry.id   AF-A0A953T645-F1
#
_cell.length_a   1.000
_cell.length_b   1.000
_cell.length_c   1.000
_cell.angle_alpha   90.00
_cell.angle_beta   90.00
_cell.angle_gamma   90.00
#
_symmetry.space_group_name_H-M   'P 1'
#
loop_
_entity.id
_entity.type
_entity.pdbx_description
1 polymer ?
#
loop_
_entity_poly.entity_id
_entity_poly.type
_entity_poly.pdbx_seq_one_letter_code
_entity_poly.pdbx_strand_id
1 'polypeptide(L)'
;MKEKEIIKEIIISGANDLKGLEKAKRKIMKKYKSLAPSNVKLLQKYHRMTSKEREALFLSCNMTFSAKRDMEIKNILKTRPVRSLSGIVNVSILTKPYPCPGECIYCPEEKGIPKSYLSNEPKEY
;
A
#
# COMPACT_ATOMS: atom_id res chain seq x y z
N MET A 1 -3.62 -11.70 -19.69
CA MET A 1 -5.03 -11.38 -20.03
C MET A 1 -5.98 -11.59 -18.87
N LYS A 2 -5.90 -12.71 -18.13
CA LYS A 2 -6.79 -13.06 -17.00
C LYS A 2 -7.02 -11.93 -15.97
N GLU A 3 -6.01 -11.17 -15.59
CA GLU A 3 -6.13 -10.10 -14.57
C GLU A 3 -7.07 -8.96 -14.97
N LYS A 4 -7.12 -8.58 -16.26
CA LYS A 4 -8.02 -7.51 -16.74
C LYS A 4 -9.49 -7.96 -16.65
N GLU A 5 -9.77 -9.22 -16.99
CA GLU A 5 -11.10 -9.83 -16.90
C GLU A 5 -11.57 -9.97 -15.44
N ILE A 6 -10.65 -10.30 -14.53
CA ILE A 6 -10.93 -10.38 -13.10
C ILE A 6 -11.33 -9.01 -12.55
N ILE A 7 -10.60 -7.95 -12.92
CA ILE A 7 -10.93 -6.58 -12.51
C ILE A 7 -12.30 -6.17 -13.08
N LYS A 8 -12.62 -6.53 -14.33
CA LYS A 8 -13.96 -6.29 -14.91
C LYS A 8 -15.07 -6.94 -14.09
N GLU A 9 -14.91 -8.21 -13.72
CA GLU A 9 -15.94 -8.92 -12.95
C GLU A 9 -16.06 -8.36 -11.52
N ILE A 10 -14.97 -7.85 -10.93
CA ILE A 10 -15.00 -7.14 -9.65
C ILE A 10 -15.82 -5.84 -9.77
N ILE A 11 -15.62 -5.06 -10.83
CA ILE A 11 -16.42 -3.85 -11.12
C ILE A 11 -17.90 -4.21 -11.25
N ILE A 12 -18.23 -5.24 -12.03
CA ILE A 12 -19.61 -5.71 -12.24
C ILE A 12 -20.26 -6.14 -10.93
N SER A 13 -19.50 -6.79 -10.04
CA SER A 13 -20.02 -7.25 -8.75
C SER A 13 -20.35 -6.13 -7.77
N GLY A 14 -19.90 -4.89 -8.02
CA GLY A 14 -20.16 -3.74 -7.16
C GLY A 14 -19.63 -3.92 -5.73
N ALA A 15 -18.55 -4.68 -5.56
CA ALA A 15 -17.99 -4.95 -4.24
C ALA A 15 -17.44 -3.64 -3.64
N ASN A 16 -18.00 -3.23 -2.50
CA ASN A 16 -17.55 -2.07 -1.72
C ASN A 16 -16.76 -2.46 -0.45
N ASP A 17 -16.84 -3.74 -0.06
CA ASP A 17 -16.25 -4.28 1.16
C ASP A 17 -15.38 -5.51 0.88
N LEU A 18 -14.51 -5.87 1.84
CA LEU A 18 -13.66 -7.08 1.79
C LEU A 18 -14.49 -8.37 1.59
N LYS A 19 -15.64 -8.49 2.26
CA LYS A 19 -16.57 -9.63 2.08
C LYS A 19 -17.10 -9.70 0.65
N GLY A 20 -17.40 -8.55 0.05
CA GLY A 20 -17.83 -8.44 -1.34
C GLY A 20 -16.72 -8.86 -2.31
N LEU A 21 -15.49 -8.42 -2.05
CA LEU A 21 -14.31 -8.80 -2.83
C LEU A 21 -14.07 -10.32 -2.80
N GLU A 22 -14.18 -10.95 -1.63
CA GLU A 22 -14.03 -12.41 -1.52
C GLU A 22 -15.13 -13.15 -2.28
N LYS A 23 -16.39 -12.70 -2.19
CA LYS A 23 -17.51 -13.29 -2.94
C LYS A 23 -17.28 -13.18 -4.44
N ALA A 24 -16.81 -12.02 -4.93
CA ALA A 24 -16.44 -11.82 -6.32
C ALA A 24 -15.31 -12.75 -6.75
N LYS A 25 -14.23 -12.84 -5.97
CA LYS A 25 -13.10 -13.76 -6.22
C LYS A 25 -13.54 -15.22 -6.26
N ARG A 26 -14.41 -15.66 -5.35
CA ARG A 26 -14.96 -17.03 -5.35
C ARG A 26 -15.78 -17.31 -6.62
N LYS A 27 -16.60 -16.35 -7.07
CA LYS A 27 -17.38 -16.46 -8.32
C LYS A 27 -16.47 -16.56 -9.54
N ILE A 28 -15.41 -15.74 -9.58
CA ILE A 28 -14.39 -15.73 -10.64
C ILE A 28 -13.61 -17.05 -10.66
N MET A 29 -13.22 -17.57 -9.50
CA MET A 29 -12.51 -18.84 -9.36
C MET A 29 -13.34 -20.01 -9.92
N LYS A 30 -14.66 -20.01 -9.69
CA LYS A 30 -15.59 -20.99 -10.28
C LYS A 30 -15.66 -20.85 -11.81
N LYS A 31 -15.72 -19.62 -12.33
CA LYS A 31 -15.86 -19.32 -13.77
C LYS A 31 -14.60 -19.63 -14.58
N TYR A 32 -13.41 -19.33 -14.03
CA TYR A 32 -12.14 -19.41 -14.76
C TYR A 32 -11.21 -20.55 -14.29
N LYS A 33 -11.64 -21.40 -13.35
CA LYS A 33 -10.87 -22.52 -12.78
C LYS A 33 -9.41 -22.14 -12.48
N SER A 34 -9.20 -20.96 -11.90
CA SER A 34 -7.86 -20.38 -11.67
C SER A 34 -7.58 -20.17 -10.19
N LEU A 35 -6.31 -20.20 -9.80
CA LEU A 35 -5.92 -19.76 -8.46
C LEU A 35 -6.30 -18.29 -8.26
N ALA A 36 -6.80 -17.98 -7.06
CA ALA A 36 -7.20 -16.62 -6.70
C ALA A 36 -5.99 -15.67 -6.84
N PRO A 37 -6.07 -14.61 -7.64
CA PRO A 37 -4.96 -13.68 -7.78
C PRO A 37 -4.73 -12.88 -6.49
N SER A 38 -3.46 -12.60 -6.23
CA SER A 38 -3.05 -11.71 -5.14
C SER A 38 -3.59 -10.30 -5.37
N ASN A 39 -4.10 -9.68 -4.29
CA ASN A 39 -4.57 -8.29 -4.30
C ASN A 39 -3.51 -7.32 -4.82
N VAL A 40 -2.25 -7.55 -4.45
CA VAL A 40 -1.10 -6.74 -4.88
C VAL A 40 -0.96 -6.77 -6.41
N LYS A 41 -1.09 -7.96 -7.01
CA LYS A 41 -0.94 -8.12 -8.46
C LYS A 41 -2.08 -7.45 -9.23
N LEU A 42 -3.31 -7.54 -8.73
CA LEU A 42 -4.46 -6.83 -9.29
C LEU A 42 -4.30 -5.31 -9.17
N LEU A 43 -3.89 -4.82 -8.01
CA LEU A 43 -3.66 -3.40 -7.75
C LEU A 43 -2.55 -2.83 -8.65
N GLN A 44 -1.42 -3.52 -8.77
CA GLN A 44 -0.34 -3.15 -9.69
C GLN A 44 -0.84 -3.08 -11.13
N LYS A 45 -1.63 -4.07 -11.57
CA LYS A 45 -2.18 -4.07 -12.92
C LYS A 45 -3.13 -2.90 -13.14
N TYR A 46 -3.96 -2.57 -12.15
CA TYR A 46 -4.89 -1.45 -12.18
C TYR A 46 -4.18 -0.08 -12.23
N HIS A 47 -3.08 0.08 -11.47
CA HIS A 47 -2.25 1.30 -11.50
C HIS A 47 -1.51 1.47 -12.82
N ARG A 48 -1.03 0.38 -13.43
CA ARG A 48 -0.34 0.42 -14.73
C ARG A 48 -1.27 0.78 -15.89
N MET A 49 -2.59 0.68 -15.73
CA MET A 49 -3.54 1.09 -16.75
C MET A 49 -3.61 2.61 -16.87
N THR A 50 -3.80 3.10 -18.09
CA THR A 50 -4.08 4.53 -18.32
C THR A 50 -5.52 4.88 -17.92
N SER A 51 -5.81 6.18 -17.75
CA SER A 51 -7.18 6.63 -17.43
C SER A 51 -8.19 6.22 -18.51
N LYS A 52 -7.81 6.30 -19.80
CA LYS A 52 -8.64 5.85 -20.92
C LYS A 52 -8.89 4.34 -20.91
N GLU A 53 -7.88 3.54 -20.57
CA GLU A 53 -8.06 2.08 -20.44
C GLU A 53 -8.99 1.71 -19.28
N ARG A 54 -8.89 2.41 -18.14
CA ARG A 54 -9.81 2.21 -17.01
C ARG A 54 -11.23 2.58 -17.41
N GLU A 55 -11.42 3.75 -18.02
CA GLU A 55 -12.73 4.21 -18.50
C GLU A 55 -13.36 3.22 -19.49
N ALA A 56 -12.58 2.72 -20.46
CA ALA A 56 -13.03 1.67 -21.38
C ALA A 56 -13.40 0.36 -20.64
N LEU A 57 -12.73 0.04 -19.53
CA LEU A 57 -13.05 -1.11 -18.69
C LEU A 57 -14.44 -0.97 -18.05
N PHE A 58 -14.73 0.20 -17.49
CA PHE A 58 -16.04 0.53 -16.90
C PHE A 58 -17.14 0.54 -17.97
N LEU A 59 -16.87 1.16 -19.13
CA LEU A 59 -17.81 1.20 -20.25
C LEU A 59 -18.13 -0.20 -20.77
N SER A 60 -17.14 -1.10 -20.84
CA SER A 60 -17.34 -2.50 -21.23
C SER A 60 -18.21 -3.31 -20.26
N CYS A 61 -18.50 -2.76 -19.08
CA CYS A 61 -19.37 -3.34 -18.07
C CYS A 61 -20.75 -2.64 -17.99
N ASN A 62 -21.13 -1.84 -19.00
CA ASN A 62 -22.31 -0.94 -18.97
C ASN A 62 -22.33 -0.02 -17.73
N MET A 63 -21.15 0.38 -17.26
CA MET A 63 -21.01 1.23 -16.08
C MET A 63 -20.34 2.54 -16.44
N THR A 64 -20.85 3.65 -15.90
CA THR A 64 -20.22 4.96 -16.04
C THR A 64 -18.95 5.03 -15.19
N PHE A 65 -17.85 5.49 -15.77
CA PHE A 65 -16.64 5.80 -15.01
C PHE A 65 -16.93 6.98 -14.08
N SER A 66 -16.68 6.78 -12.78
CA SER A 66 -16.81 7.83 -11.77
C SER A 66 -15.57 7.81 -10.88
N ALA A 67 -15.04 9.00 -10.56
CA ALA A 67 -13.88 9.14 -9.68
C ALA A 67 -14.07 8.44 -8.33
N LYS A 68 -15.31 8.40 -7.82
CA LYS A 68 -15.66 7.70 -6.57
C LYS A 68 -15.43 6.19 -6.67
N ARG A 69 -15.91 5.57 -7.75
CA ARG A 69 -15.75 4.13 -8.03
C ARG A 69 -14.30 3.73 -8.22
N ASP A 70 -13.52 4.57 -8.91
CA ASP A 70 -12.08 4.34 -9.09
C ASP A 70 -11.34 4.31 -7.74
N MET A 71 -11.71 5.21 -6.83
CA MET A 71 -11.14 5.26 -5.49
C MET A 71 -11.57 4.07 -4.62
N GLU A 72 -12.84 3.67 -4.68
CA GLU A 72 -13.38 2.49 -3.99
C GLU A 72 -12.61 1.22 -4.39
N ILE A 73 -12.42 0.98 -5.69
CA ILE A 73 -11.68 -0.20 -6.18
C ILE A 73 -10.22 -0.18 -5.74
N LYS A 74 -9.55 0.97 -5.85
CA LYS A 74 -8.17 1.12 -5.36
C LYS A 74 -8.08 0.81 -3.87
N ASN A 75 -9.04 1.26 -3.06
CA ASN A 75 -9.04 1.05 -1.62
C ASN A 75 -9.32 -0.40 -1.23
N ILE A 76 -10.23 -1.08 -1.93
CA ILE A 76 -10.56 -2.49 -1.65
C ILE A 76 -9.43 -3.43 -2.06
N LEU A 77 -8.69 -3.09 -3.11
CA LEU A 77 -7.51 -3.84 -3.53
C LEU A 77 -6.26 -3.55 -2.67
N LYS A 78 -6.24 -2.48 -1.87
CA LYS A 78 -5.17 -2.25 -0.90
C LYS A 78 -5.28 -3.27 0.24
N THR A 79 -4.18 -3.95 0.51
CA THR A 79 -4.13 -4.98 1.57
C THR A 79 -3.94 -4.35 2.95
N ARG A 80 -3.28 -3.18 3.01
CA ARG A 80 -3.07 -2.41 4.24
C ARG A 80 -3.20 -0.91 3.92
N PRO A 81 -3.70 -0.10 4.87
CA PRO A 81 -3.67 1.36 4.72
C PRO A 81 -2.22 1.85 4.71
N VAL A 82 -1.97 2.98 4.05
CA VAL A 82 -0.68 3.67 4.13
C VAL A 82 -0.60 4.32 5.51
N ARG A 83 0.48 4.05 6.26
CA ARG A 83 0.64 4.56 7.64
C ARG A 83 1.02 6.05 7.70
N SER A 84 1.50 6.63 6.61
CA SER A 84 1.84 8.06 6.51
C SER A 84 1.01 8.76 5.45
N LEU A 85 0.55 9.98 5.77
CA LEU A 85 -0.27 10.80 4.86
C LEU A 85 0.48 11.16 3.56
N SER A 86 1.79 11.34 3.64
CA SER A 86 2.67 11.65 2.50
C SER A 86 3.27 10.42 1.82
N GLY A 87 3.08 9.21 2.36
CA GLY A 87 3.75 7.99 1.89
C GLY A 87 5.26 7.94 2.17
N ILE A 88 5.82 8.94 2.87
CA ILE A 88 7.21 8.95 3.34
C ILE A 88 7.29 8.18 4.67
N VAL A 89 8.33 7.35 4.84
CA VAL A 89 8.63 6.65 6.09
C VAL A 89 9.95 7.22 6.62
N ASN A 90 9.94 7.77 7.84
CA ASN A 90 11.17 8.23 8.48
C ASN A 90 11.99 7.02 8.93
N VAL A 91 13.27 7.01 8.59
CA VAL A 91 14.24 6.01 9.02
C VAL A 91 15.37 6.76 9.72
N SER A 92 15.28 6.83 11.05
CA SER A 92 16.31 7.40 11.90
C SER A 92 17.45 6.39 12.06
N ILE A 93 18.70 6.79 11.80
CA ILE A 93 19.88 5.95 12.04
C ILE A 93 20.85 6.65 12.99
N LEU A 94 21.46 5.87 13.88
CA LEU A 94 22.56 6.32 14.73
C LEU A 94 23.88 5.79 14.16
N THR A 95 24.88 6.65 14.08
CA THR A 95 26.23 6.29 13.64
C THR A 95 27.08 5.84 14.82
N LYS A 96 28.25 5.26 14.55
CA LYS A 96 29.20 4.95 15.63
C LYS A 96 29.61 6.22 16.39
N PRO A 97 29.88 6.14 17.71
CA PRO A 97 30.40 7.27 18.45
C PRO A 97 31.70 7.81 17.81
N TYR A 98 31.81 9.13 17.68
CA TYR A 98 32.99 9.82 17.14
C TYR A 98 33.43 10.91 18.12
N PRO A 99 34.75 11.06 18.39
CA PRO A 99 35.24 12.06 19.32
C PRO A 99 34.94 13.48 18.82
N CYS A 100 34.41 14.32 19.71
CA CYS A 100 34.15 15.72 19.41
C CYS A 100 35.46 16.52 19.56
N PRO A 101 35.76 17.49 18.67
CA PRO A 101 36.96 18.32 18.79
C PRO A 101 36.96 19.28 19.99
N GLY A 102 35.83 19.42 20.70
CA GLY A 102 35.71 20.26 21.87
C GLY A 102 35.25 19.48 23.11
N GLU A 103 35.70 19.94 24.27
CA GLU A 103 35.22 19.48 25.57
C GLU A 103 34.01 20.34 25.98
N CYS A 104 32.83 19.71 26.07
CA CYS A 104 31.59 20.38 26.44
C CYS A 104 31.04 19.76 27.73
N ILE A 105 30.93 20.56 28.79
CA ILE A 105 30.44 20.12 30.10
C ILE A 105 28.96 19.71 30.12
N TYR A 106 28.18 20.15 29.12
CA TYR A 106 26.75 19.84 29.02
C TYR A 106 26.47 18.58 28.21
N CYS A 107 27.46 18.05 27.49
CA CYS A 107 27.23 16.97 26.55
C CYS A 107 27.39 15.62 27.25
N PRO A 108 26.32 14.80 27.35
CA PRO A 108 26.42 13.50 27.99
C PRO A 108 27.27 12.54 27.14
N GLU A 109 28.08 11.74 27.82
CA GLU A 109 28.94 10.72 27.20
C GLU A 109 28.70 9.38 27.90
N GLU A 110 27.96 8.49 27.23
CA GLU A 110 27.67 7.13 27.71
C GLU A 110 28.28 6.08 26.77
N LYS A 111 28.71 4.94 27.32
CA LYS A 111 29.34 3.88 26.53
C LYS A 111 28.33 3.22 25.58
N GLY A 112 28.70 3.14 24.30
CA GLY A 112 27.94 2.39 23.29
C GLY A 112 26.80 3.19 22.62
N ILE A 113 26.66 4.48 22.93
CA ILE A 113 25.73 5.39 22.25
C ILE A 113 26.48 6.63 21.74
N PRO A 114 25.99 7.31 20.68
CA PRO A 114 26.61 8.54 20.21
C PRO A 114 26.54 9.64 21.26
N LYS A 115 27.46 10.58 21.15
CA LYS A 115 27.47 11.79 21.97
C LYS A 115 26.13 12.54 21.82
N SER A 116 25.61 13.09 22.93
CA SER A 116 24.29 13.73 23.07
C SER A 116 23.06 12.84 23.18
N TYR A 117 23.17 11.51 23.02
CA TYR A 117 22.06 10.58 23.28
C TYR A 117 22.12 10.04 24.70
N LEU A 118 20.96 9.65 25.24
CA LEU A 118 20.85 9.01 26.55
C LEU A 118 20.25 7.61 26.43
N SER A 119 20.66 6.69 27.31
CA SER A 119 20.16 5.31 27.27
C SER A 119 18.66 5.16 27.54
N ASN A 120 18.05 6.15 28.20
CA ASN A 120 16.63 6.17 28.59
C ASN A 120 15.71 6.83 27.55
N GLU A 121 16.25 7.38 26.47
CA GLU A 121 15.42 7.87 25.38
C GLU A 121 14.74 6.69 24.70
N PRO A 122 13.50 6.87 24.19
CA PRO A 122 12.88 5.89 23.33
C PRO A 122 13.77 5.74 22.13
N LYS A 123 14.60 4.72 22.20
CA LYS A 123 15.38 4.28 21.08
C LYS A 123 14.38 3.83 20.03
N GLU A 124 14.19 4.65 19.01
CA GLU A 124 13.40 4.28 17.84
C GLU A 124 14.08 3.05 17.20
N TYR A 125 13.71 1.87 17.70
CA TYR A 125 14.03 0.55 17.14
C TYR A 125 12.73 -0.16 16.81
#